data_AF-A0A2N6DXT7-F1
#
_entry.id   AF-A0A2N6DXT7-F1
#
_cell.length_a   1.000
_cell.length_b   1.000
_cell.length_c   1.000
_cell.angle_alpha   90.00
_cell.angle_beta   90.00
_cell.angle_gamma   90.00
#
_symmetry.space_group_name_H-M   'P 1'
#
loop_
_entity.id
_entity.type
_entity.pdbx_description
1 polymer ?
#
loop_
_entity_poly.entity_id
_entity_poly.type
_entity_poly.pdbx_seq_one_letter_code
_entity_poly.pdbx_strand_id
1 'polypeptide(L)'
;MNPDLESEALLPRLLASNALRANLTKHMTLNQMADHKASMIMTASSLVLTISVTQYDKLGLATFVILMVTGGLAILFSIFAIIPVLHVKGVLNLFYFRSFAQVGEEEFVQRFKETLSDRDKLYDAYLREIYFLGKYRLTRKYFWISNGLWSILTGLTGAAAMTVLRFL
;
A
#
# COMPACT_ATOMS: atom_id res chain seq x y z
N MET A 1 -35.45 -4.55 33.82
CA MET A 1 -34.52 -5.04 32.77
C MET A 1 -33.30 -5.57 33.48
N ASN A 2 -32.85 -6.80 33.20
CA ASN A 2 -31.73 -7.42 33.93
C ASN A 2 -30.39 -6.76 33.49
N PRO A 3 -29.65 -6.08 34.38
CA PRO A 3 -28.39 -5.41 34.03
C PRO A 3 -27.32 -6.39 33.49
N ASP A 4 -27.40 -7.67 33.85
CA ASP A 4 -26.46 -8.69 33.37
C ASP A 4 -26.64 -8.98 31.87
N LEU A 5 -27.87 -8.95 31.35
CA LEU A 5 -28.16 -9.13 29.92
C LEU A 5 -27.72 -7.93 29.06
N GLU A 6 -27.77 -6.71 29.60
CA GLU A 6 -27.23 -5.53 28.92
C GLU A 6 -25.69 -5.55 28.88
N SER A 7 -25.04 -5.94 29.98
CA SER A 7 -23.57 -6.03 30.05
C SER A 7 -23.00 -7.15 29.17
N GLU A 8 -23.65 -8.31 29.12
CA GLU A 8 -23.28 -9.42 28.24
C GLU A 8 -23.52 -9.10 26.78
N ALA A 9 -24.51 -8.26 26.42
CA ALA A 9 -24.65 -7.78 25.04
C ALA A 9 -23.61 -6.68 24.71
N LEU A 10 -23.19 -5.89 25.69
CA LEU A 10 -22.23 -4.78 25.53
C LEU A 10 -20.80 -5.28 25.30
N LEU A 11 -20.40 -6.37 25.96
CA LEU A 11 -19.07 -6.98 25.79
C LEU A 11 -18.77 -7.44 24.35
N PRO A 12 -19.58 -8.28 23.68
CA PRO A 12 -19.43 -8.64 22.27
C PRO A 12 -19.40 -7.44 21.33
N ARG A 13 -20.14 -6.38 21.64
CA ARG A 13 -20.17 -5.15 20.83
C ARG A 13 -18.85 -4.40 20.92
N LEU A 14 -18.31 -4.25 22.13
CA LEU A 14 -17.00 -3.65 22.34
C LEU A 14 -15.89 -4.48 21.67
N LEU A 15 -15.97 -5.81 21.79
CA LEU A 15 -15.05 -6.72 21.12
C LEU A 15 -15.11 -6.57 19.60
N ALA A 16 -16.31 -6.51 19.01
CA ALA A 16 -16.50 -6.31 17.58
C ALA A 16 -15.95 -4.96 17.10
N SER A 17 -16.29 -3.85 17.78
CA SER A 17 -15.77 -2.53 17.42
C SER A 17 -14.25 -2.44 17.57
N ASN A 18 -13.69 -3.06 18.62
CA ASN A 18 -12.25 -3.09 18.84
C ASN A 18 -11.55 -3.94 17.78
N ALA A 19 -12.13 -5.08 17.38
CA ALA A 19 -11.60 -5.91 16.31
C ALA A 19 -11.61 -5.18 14.96
N LEU A 20 -12.71 -4.51 14.60
CA LEU A 20 -12.81 -3.70 13.39
C LEU A 20 -11.80 -2.56 13.39
N ARG A 21 -11.67 -1.84 14.51
CA ARG A 21 -10.69 -0.76 14.68
C ARG A 21 -9.27 -1.28 14.57
N ALA A 22 -8.93 -2.37 15.27
CA ALA A 22 -7.60 -2.98 15.23
C ALA A 22 -7.23 -3.42 13.81
N ASN A 23 -8.19 -4.01 13.09
CA ASN A 23 -8.01 -4.40 11.70
C ASN A 23 -7.79 -3.19 10.78
N LEU A 24 -8.64 -2.16 10.87
CA LEU A 24 -8.47 -0.93 10.09
C LEU A 24 -7.10 -0.29 10.34
N THR A 25 -6.69 -0.17 11.60
CA THR A 25 -5.36 0.32 11.97
C THR A 25 -4.26 -0.53 11.35
N LYS A 26 -4.36 -1.86 11.42
CA LYS A 26 -3.40 -2.79 10.77
C LYS A 26 -3.31 -2.52 9.25
N HIS A 27 -4.43 -2.33 8.56
CA HIS A 27 -4.43 -2.02 7.13
C HIS A 27 -3.77 -0.66 6.82
N MET A 28 -4.01 0.36 7.64
CA MET A 28 -3.34 1.66 7.50
C MET A 28 -1.83 1.56 7.75
N THR A 29 -1.40 0.81 8.77
CA THR A 29 0.01 0.54 9.04
C THR A 29 0.66 -0.23 7.89
N LEU A 30 0.03 -1.29 7.38
CA LEU A 30 0.54 -2.02 6.22
C LEU A 30 0.67 -1.13 4.98
N ASN A 31 -0.25 -0.18 4.80
CA ASN A 31 -0.20 0.78 3.71
C ASN A 31 1.01 1.73 3.86
N GLN A 32 1.27 2.24 5.07
CA GLN A 32 2.45 3.06 5.37
C GLN A 32 3.76 2.27 5.21
N MET A 33 3.78 1.01 5.66
CA MET A 33 4.94 0.13 5.49
C MET A 33 5.23 -0.14 4.01
N ALA A 34 4.19 -0.30 3.18
CA ALA A 34 4.34 -0.44 1.73
C ALA A 34 4.99 0.81 1.11
N ASP A 35 4.54 2.01 1.51
CA ASP A 35 5.12 3.28 1.04
C ASP A 35 6.59 3.42 1.47
N HIS A 36 6.93 3.04 2.70
CA HIS A 36 8.32 3.00 3.15
C HIS A 36 9.18 2.03 2.35
N LYS A 37 8.69 0.81 2.08
CA LYS A 37 9.41 -0.18 1.26
C LYS A 37 9.67 0.33 -0.15
N ALA A 38 8.66 0.93 -0.79
CA ALA A 38 8.81 1.52 -2.11
C ALA A 38 9.84 2.65 -2.13
N SER A 39 9.82 3.54 -1.12
CA SER A 39 10.82 4.60 -0.98
C SER A 39 12.23 4.05 -0.81
N MET A 40 12.42 2.99 -0.01
CA MET A 40 13.73 2.36 0.18
C MET A 40 14.27 1.77 -1.13
N ILE A 41 13.44 1.05 -1.88
CA ILE A 41 13.81 0.48 -3.18
C ILE A 41 14.18 1.58 -4.17
N MET A 42 13.40 2.66 -4.24
CA MET A 42 13.67 3.81 -5.10
C MET A 42 15.02 4.46 -4.76
N THR A 43 15.29 4.73 -3.47
CA THR A 43 16.56 5.29 -3.02
C THR A 43 17.74 4.40 -3.37
N ALA A 44 17.68 3.10 -3.04
CA ALA A 44 18.74 2.15 -3.35
C ALA A 44 19.00 2.07 -4.88
N SER A 45 17.94 2.00 -5.67
CA SER A 45 18.02 1.98 -7.14
C SER A 45 18.64 3.26 -7.68
N SER A 46 18.27 4.43 -7.14
CA SER A 46 18.84 5.73 -7.57
C SER A 46 20.34 5.82 -7.29
N LEU A 47 20.82 5.25 -6.18
CA LEU A 47 22.24 5.17 -5.86
C LEU A 47 22.96 4.26 -6.85
N VAL A 48 22.39 3.08 -7.14
CA VAL A 48 22.94 2.15 -8.14
C VAL A 48 23.06 2.83 -9.51
N LEU A 49 22.02 3.53 -9.98
CA LEU A 49 22.06 4.26 -11.25
C LEU A 49 23.13 5.37 -11.23
N THR A 50 23.14 6.18 -10.18
CA THR A 50 24.12 7.27 -10.02
C THR A 50 25.56 6.75 -10.07
N ILE A 51 25.85 5.69 -9.31
CA ILE A 51 27.18 5.06 -9.30
C ILE A 51 27.50 4.44 -10.66
N SER A 52 26.54 3.80 -11.32
CA SER A 52 26.73 3.18 -12.63
C SER A 52 27.09 4.20 -13.70
N VAL A 53 26.41 5.36 -13.71
CA VAL A 53 26.72 6.48 -14.60
C VAL A 53 28.09 7.09 -14.26
N THR A 54 28.38 7.30 -12.98
CA THR A 54 29.66 7.89 -12.53
C THR A 54 30.86 7.01 -12.86
N GLN A 55 30.68 5.69 -12.80
CA GLN A 55 31.73 4.70 -13.06
C GLN A 55 31.60 4.06 -14.45
N TYR A 56 30.91 4.72 -15.40
CA TYR A 56 30.65 4.18 -16.73
C TYR A 56 31.92 3.64 -17.41
N ASP A 57 33.01 4.41 -17.38
CA ASP A 57 34.28 4.05 -18.02
C ASP A 57 34.97 2.82 -17.39
N LYS A 58 34.63 2.50 -16.14
CA LYS A 58 35.19 1.34 -15.42
C LYS A 58 34.33 0.09 -15.60
N LEU A 59 33.04 0.27 -15.88
CA LEU A 59 32.09 -0.81 -16.06
C LEU A 59 32.19 -1.39 -17.48
N GLY A 60 32.04 -2.71 -17.60
CA GLY A 60 31.78 -3.29 -18.92
C GLY A 60 30.42 -2.83 -19.43
N LEU A 61 30.27 -2.62 -20.74
CA LEU A 61 29.02 -2.13 -21.34
C LEU A 61 27.79 -2.97 -20.91
N ALA A 62 27.93 -4.31 -20.90
CA ALA A 62 26.87 -5.21 -20.46
C ALA A 62 26.48 -5.00 -18.97
N THR A 63 27.48 -4.85 -18.09
CA THR A 63 27.28 -4.54 -16.67
C THR A 63 26.60 -3.18 -16.47
N PHE A 64 27.00 -2.17 -17.24
CA PHE A 64 26.36 -0.86 -17.19
C PHE A 64 24.89 -0.95 -17.62
N VAL A 65 24.62 -1.57 -18.77
CA VAL A 65 23.26 -1.67 -19.33
C VAL A 65 22.33 -2.44 -18.40
N ILE A 66 22.77 -3.57 -17.82
CA ILE A 66 21.91 -4.33 -16.89
C ILE A 66 21.54 -3.50 -15.67
N LEU A 67 22.50 -2.76 -15.08
CA LEU A 67 22.27 -1.94 -13.90
C LEU A 67 21.32 -0.77 -14.22
N MET A 68 21.49 -0.15 -15.39
CA MET A 68 20.62 0.93 -15.85
C MET A 68 19.18 0.46 -16.05
N VAL A 69 18.98 -0.66 -16.76
CA VAL A 69 17.65 -1.20 -17.05
C VAL A 69 16.96 -1.65 -15.77
N THR A 70 17.63 -2.45 -14.95
CA THR A 70 17.03 -3.03 -13.75
C THR A 70 16.83 -2.00 -12.63
N GLY A 71 17.76 -1.06 -12.45
CA GLY A 71 17.60 0.06 -11.53
C GLY A 71 16.48 1.00 -11.96
N GLY A 72 16.39 1.32 -13.26
CA GLY A 72 15.30 2.12 -13.82
C GLY A 72 13.94 1.47 -13.63
N LEU A 73 13.82 0.18 -13.95
CA LEU A 73 12.59 -0.60 -13.70
C LEU A 73 12.22 -0.64 -12.21
N ALA A 74 13.19 -0.80 -11.32
CA ALA A 74 12.93 -0.80 -9.87
C ALA A 74 12.38 0.53 -9.37
N ILE A 75 12.86 1.66 -9.91
CA ILE A 75 12.30 3.00 -9.64
C ILE A 75 10.87 3.09 -10.18
N LEU A 76 10.63 2.70 -11.44
CA LEU A 76 9.29 2.75 -12.04
C LEU A 76 8.27 1.94 -11.25
N PHE A 77 8.62 0.72 -10.84
CA PHE A 77 7.77 -0.11 -9.99
C PHE A 77 7.52 0.52 -8.61
N SER A 78 8.54 1.14 -8.01
CA SER A 78 8.39 1.86 -6.74
C SER A 78 7.41 3.03 -6.87
N ILE A 79 7.49 3.79 -7.97
CA ILE A 79 6.54 4.86 -8.27
C ILE A 79 5.12 4.30 -8.44
N PHE A 80 4.94 3.22 -9.21
CA PHE A 80 3.63 2.59 -9.40
C PHE A 80 3.00 2.07 -8.11
N ALA A 81 3.82 1.64 -7.14
CA ALA A 81 3.36 1.24 -5.82
C ALA A 81 2.77 2.43 -5.03
N ILE A 82 3.33 3.63 -5.16
CA ILE A 82 2.92 4.81 -4.36
C ILE A 82 1.73 5.53 -5.01
N ILE A 83 1.52 5.39 -6.33
CA ILE A 83 0.38 6.01 -7.03
C ILE A 83 -0.95 5.56 -6.38
N PRO A 84 -1.79 6.51 -5.91
CA PRO A 84 -3.05 6.20 -5.24
C PRO A 84 -4.02 5.54 -6.22
N VAL A 85 -4.60 4.41 -5.80
CA VAL A 85 -5.66 3.74 -6.57
C VAL A 85 -6.97 4.46 -6.33
N LEU A 86 -7.58 4.96 -7.40
CA LEU A 86 -8.92 5.50 -7.37
C LEU A 86 -9.92 4.34 -7.37
N HIS A 87 -10.69 4.21 -6.29
CA HIS A 87 -11.83 3.30 -6.26
C HIS A 87 -13.04 4.05 -5.71
N VAL A 88 -13.92 4.50 -6.61
CA VAL A 88 -15.23 5.03 -6.27
C VAL A 88 -16.19 4.32 -7.22
N LYS A 89 -16.87 3.27 -6.76
CA LYS A 89 -17.92 2.62 -7.56
C LYS A 89 -19.17 2.41 -6.70
N GLY A 90 -20.25 3.06 -7.14
CA GLY A 90 -21.64 2.69 -6.92
C GLY A 90 -22.23 2.92 -5.52
N VAL A 91 -21.42 3.00 -4.46
CA VAL A 91 -21.92 3.16 -3.08
C VAL A 91 -21.13 4.23 -2.35
N LEU A 92 -21.83 5.20 -1.76
CA LEU A 92 -21.24 6.20 -0.88
C LEU A 92 -20.60 5.51 0.33
N ASN A 93 -19.29 5.62 0.45
CA ASN A 93 -18.53 5.18 1.61
C ASN A 93 -18.11 6.40 2.45
N LEU A 94 -18.82 6.60 3.55
CA LEU A 94 -18.60 7.73 4.46
C LEU A 94 -17.23 7.68 5.18
N PHE A 95 -16.55 6.54 5.17
CA PHE A 95 -15.22 6.37 5.77
C PHE A 95 -14.09 6.59 4.75
N TYR A 96 -14.42 6.86 3.48
CA TYR A 96 -13.44 7.12 2.43
C TYR A 96 -13.57 8.54 1.86
N PHE A 97 -12.51 9.34 2.03
CA PHE A 97 -12.51 10.76 1.70
C PHE A 97 -12.92 11.09 0.26
N ARG A 98 -12.46 10.34 -0.75
CA ARG A 98 -12.87 10.60 -2.14
C ARG A 98 -14.32 10.26 -2.42
N SER A 99 -14.90 9.33 -1.65
CA SER A 99 -16.30 8.98 -1.82
C SER A 99 -17.21 10.06 -1.24
N PHE A 100 -16.90 10.59 -0.05
CA PHE A 100 -17.73 11.65 0.53
C PHE A 100 -17.40 13.06 0.03
N ALA A 101 -16.29 13.26 -0.68
CA ALA A 101 -15.95 14.54 -1.32
C ALA A 101 -16.98 14.99 -2.38
N GLN A 102 -17.87 14.09 -2.82
CA GLN A 102 -18.93 14.38 -3.78
C GLN A 102 -20.24 14.87 -3.14
N VAL A 103 -20.28 14.95 -1.80
CA VAL A 103 -21.49 15.23 -1.02
C VAL A 103 -21.31 16.54 -0.25
N GLY A 104 -22.39 17.32 -0.10
CA GLY A 104 -22.35 18.55 0.71
C GLY A 104 -22.16 18.25 2.21
N GLU A 105 -21.68 19.23 2.98
CA GLU A 105 -21.41 19.07 4.42
C GLU A 105 -22.65 18.64 5.21
N GLU A 106 -23.79 19.31 5.00
CA GLU A 106 -25.05 18.99 5.68
C GLU A 106 -25.50 17.55 5.41
N GLU A 107 -25.45 17.13 4.15
CA GLU A 107 -25.81 15.78 3.73
C GLU A 107 -24.83 14.75 4.30
N PHE A 108 -23.53 15.04 4.32
CA PHE A 108 -22.52 14.20 4.95
C PHE A 108 -22.85 14.00 6.44
N VAL A 109 -23.07 15.07 7.19
CA VAL A 109 -23.38 15.02 8.63
C VAL A 109 -24.65 14.21 8.88
N GLN A 110 -25.70 14.43 8.08
CA GLN A 110 -26.94 13.68 8.19
C GLN A 110 -26.73 12.18 7.96
N ARG A 111 -26.15 11.79 6.82
CA ARG A 111 -25.92 10.38 6.47
C ARG A 111 -24.96 9.69 7.46
N PHE A 112 -23.98 10.42 7.98
CA PHE A 112 -23.07 9.89 9.00
C PHE A 112 -23.79 9.61 10.31
N LYS A 113 -24.66 10.52 10.77
CA LYS A 113 -25.51 10.29 11.95
C LYS A 113 -26.46 9.12 11.77
N GLU A 114 -27.07 8.98 10.59
CA GLU A 114 -27.92 7.83 10.24
C GLU A 114 -27.13 6.50 10.23
N THR A 115 -25.86 6.53 9.82
CA THR A 115 -24.99 5.36 9.87
C THR A 115 -24.58 5.03 11.30
N LEU A 116 -24.43 6.03 12.18
CA LEU A 116 -24.11 5.83 13.59
C LEU A 116 -25.30 5.34 14.42
N SER A 117 -26.53 5.66 14.02
CA SER A 117 -27.75 5.21 14.72
C SER A 117 -28.10 3.74 14.43
N ASP A 118 -27.54 3.16 13.37
CA ASP A 118 -27.80 1.79 12.91
C ASP A 118 -26.49 0.98 12.85
N ARG A 119 -26.39 -0.03 13.69
CA ARG A 119 -25.14 -0.76 13.91
C ARG A 119 -24.76 -1.67 12.75
N ASP A 120 -25.75 -2.27 12.12
CA ASP A 120 -25.49 -3.16 11.00
C ASP A 120 -24.97 -2.33 9.82
N LYS A 121 -25.53 -1.13 9.60
CA LYS A 121 -24.99 -0.17 8.64
C LYS A 121 -23.56 0.27 8.98
N LEU A 122 -23.28 0.55 10.25
CA LEU A 122 -21.94 0.93 10.70
C LEU A 122 -20.93 -0.19 10.42
N TYR A 123 -21.23 -1.41 10.84
CA TYR A 123 -20.34 -2.56 10.65
C TYR A 123 -20.15 -2.89 9.17
N ASP A 124 -21.21 -2.85 8.36
CA ASP A 124 -21.12 -3.03 6.91
C ASP A 124 -20.22 -1.99 6.26
N ALA A 125 -20.32 -0.72 6.67
CA ALA A 125 -19.46 0.33 6.16
C ALA A 125 -17.98 0.09 6.49
N TYR A 126 -17.67 -0.32 7.73
CA TYR A 126 -16.30 -0.69 8.14
C TYR A 126 -15.77 -1.92 7.39
N LEU A 127 -16.58 -2.97 7.26
CA LEU A 127 -16.19 -4.21 6.57
C LEU A 127 -15.91 -3.95 5.09
N ARG A 128 -16.73 -3.12 4.43
CA ARG A 128 -16.47 -2.69 3.06
C ARG A 128 -15.16 -1.92 2.96
N GLU A 129 -14.90 -0.94 3.84
CA GLU A 129 -13.64 -0.19 3.82
C GLU A 129 -12.42 -1.09 4.00
N ILE A 130 -12.46 -2.02 4.97
CA ILE A 130 -11.40 -3.01 5.20
C ILE A 130 -11.18 -3.87 3.94
N TYR A 131 -12.25 -4.38 3.34
CA TYR A 131 -12.18 -5.16 2.11
C TYR A 131 -11.55 -4.38 0.96
N PHE A 132 -11.94 -3.11 0.76
CA PHE A 132 -11.39 -2.28 -0.31
C PHE A 132 -9.92 -1.93 -0.07
N LEU A 133 -9.55 -1.57 1.16
CA LEU A 133 -8.16 -1.32 1.57
C LEU A 133 -7.27 -2.53 1.31
N GLY A 134 -7.72 -3.73 1.71
CA GLY A 134 -7.00 -4.97 1.47
C GLY A 134 -6.91 -5.31 -0.02
N LYS A 135 -8.05 -5.54 -0.66
CA LYS A 135 -8.14 -6.15 -2.00
C LYS A 135 -7.63 -5.27 -3.13
N TYR A 136 -7.79 -3.95 -3.06
CA TYR A 136 -7.46 -3.08 -4.20
C TYR A 136 -6.27 -2.15 -3.92
N ARG A 137 -6.03 -1.75 -2.67
CA ARG A 137 -4.89 -0.90 -2.33
C ARG A 137 -3.67 -1.74 -1.98
N LEU A 138 -3.73 -2.54 -0.92
CA LEU A 138 -2.56 -3.27 -0.41
C LEU A 138 -2.04 -4.30 -1.43
N THR A 139 -2.87 -5.19 -1.94
CA THR A 139 -2.44 -6.20 -2.94
C THR A 139 -1.71 -5.58 -4.12
N ARG A 140 -2.23 -4.48 -4.68
CA ARG A 140 -1.60 -3.75 -5.80
C ARG A 140 -0.27 -3.13 -5.39
N LYS A 141 -0.19 -2.47 -4.23
CA LYS A 141 1.08 -1.91 -3.73
C LYS A 141 2.15 -3.00 -3.59
N TYR A 142 1.79 -4.10 -2.94
CA TYR A 142 2.72 -5.20 -2.71
C TYR A 142 3.13 -5.91 -4.00
N PHE A 143 2.24 -6.02 -4.99
CA PHE A 143 2.61 -6.50 -6.32
C PHE A 143 3.73 -5.66 -6.94
N TRP A 144 3.60 -4.34 -6.95
CA TRP A 144 4.62 -3.45 -7.51
C TRP A 144 5.91 -3.44 -6.69
N ILE A 145 5.82 -3.47 -5.35
CA ILE A 145 6.99 -3.56 -4.47
C ILE A 145 7.80 -4.84 -4.74
N SER A 146 7.13 -5.98 -4.88
CA SER A 146 7.80 -7.24 -5.22
C SER A 146 8.51 -7.17 -6.56
N ASN A 147 7.88 -6.61 -7.59
CA ASN A 147 8.52 -6.41 -8.90
C ASN A 147 9.72 -5.45 -8.82
N GLY A 148 9.61 -4.36 -8.05
CA GLY A 148 10.71 -3.44 -7.78
C GLY A 148 11.91 -4.11 -7.14
N LEU A 149 11.66 -4.92 -6.11
CA LEU A 149 12.69 -5.67 -5.40
C LEU A 149 13.37 -6.71 -6.29
N TRP A 150 12.59 -7.49 -7.05
CA TRP A 150 13.14 -8.47 -7.98
C TRP A 150 13.95 -7.84 -9.10
N SER A 151 13.52 -6.68 -9.60
CA SER A 151 14.26 -5.94 -10.62
C SER A 151 15.65 -5.56 -10.14
N ILE A 152 15.77 -4.83 -9.02
CA ILE A 152 17.10 -4.44 -8.52
C ILE A 152 17.95 -5.65 -8.12
N LEU A 153 17.36 -6.70 -7.53
CA LEU A 153 18.07 -7.90 -7.11
C LEU A 153 18.69 -8.65 -8.31
N THR A 154 17.93 -8.85 -9.38
CA THR A 154 18.41 -9.49 -10.62
C THR A 154 19.49 -8.64 -11.31
N GLY A 155 19.34 -7.32 -11.27
CA GLY A 155 20.35 -6.38 -11.75
C GLY A 155 21.69 -6.50 -11.06
N LEU A 156 21.69 -6.41 -9.73
CA LEU A 156 22.91 -6.48 -8.91
C LEU A 156 23.59 -7.85 -9.02
N THR A 157 22.81 -8.93 -8.97
CA THR A 157 23.35 -10.30 -9.09
C THR A 157 23.92 -10.55 -10.48
N GLY A 158 23.23 -10.15 -11.54
CA GLY A 158 23.73 -10.27 -12.91
C GLY A 158 24.97 -9.42 -13.16
N ALA A 159 25.01 -8.18 -12.65
CA ALA A 159 26.17 -7.32 -12.73
C ALA A 159 27.40 -7.91 -12.02
N ALA A 160 27.20 -8.48 -10.82
CA ALA A 160 28.27 -9.15 -10.09
C ALA A 160 28.81 -10.36 -10.86
N ALA A 161 27.93 -11.23 -11.36
CA ALA A 161 28.33 -12.40 -12.15
C ALA A 161 29.13 -12.02 -13.40
N MET A 162 28.66 -11.03 -14.18
CA MET A 162 29.37 -10.55 -15.37
C MET A 162 30.73 -9.94 -15.04
N THR A 163 30.83 -9.24 -13.92
CA THR A 163 32.09 -8.66 -13.47
C THR A 163 33.09 -9.75 -13.12
N VAL A 164 32.68 -10.79 -12.39
CA VAL A 164 33.54 -11.93 -12.06
C VAL A 164 34.00 -12.67 -13.33
N LEU A 165 33.08 -12.94 -14.26
CA LEU A 165 33.40 -13.61 -15.53
C LEU A 165 34.38 -12.83 -16.40
N ARG A 166 34.48 -11.51 -16.24
CA ARG A 166 35.46 -10.68 -16.96
C ARG A 166 36.89 -10.87 -16.45
N PHE A 167 37.06 -11.33 -15.20
CA PHE A 167 38.36 -11.51 -14.54
C PHE A 167 38.83 -12.97 -14.50
N LEU A 168 37.97 -13.92 -14.89
CA LEU A 168 38.32 -15.32 -15.12
C LEU A 168 38.83 -15.51 -16.55
#